data_AF-A0A7V2SYD6-F1
#
_entry.id   AF-A0A7V2SYD6-F1
#
_cell.length_a   1.000
_cell.length_b   1.000
_cell.length_c   1.000
_cell.angle_alpha   90.00
_cell.angle_beta   90.00
_cell.angle_gamma   90.00
#
_symmetry.space_group_name_H-M   'P 1'
#
loop_
_entity.id
_entity.type
_entity.pdbx_description
1 polymer ?
#
loop_
_entity_poly.entity_id
_entity_poly.type
_entity_poly.pdbx_seq_one_letter_code
_entity_poly.pdbx_strand_id
1 'polypeptide(L)' 'MEGESNKVYVIEFKVDQPGKALKQIKAKGCHKKHLGTGRDVYLVGISFSSKNRKIEKVEWELIQSNENGTYTFRNLYGT' A
#
# COMPACT_ATOMS: atom_id res chain seq x y z
N MET A 1 -10.85 -21.18 -15.71
CA MET A 1 -11.36 -19.85 -15.34
C MET A 1 -10.20 -19.09 -14.78
N GLU A 2 -9.78 -18.03 -15.46
CA GLU A 2 -8.66 -17.19 -15.07
C GLU A 2 -9.05 -16.48 -13.77
N GLY A 3 -8.49 -16.92 -12.64
CA GLY A 3 -8.90 -16.49 -11.31
C GLY A 3 -8.65 -15.00 -11.13
N GLU A 4 -9.66 -14.25 -10.72
CA GLU A 4 -9.48 -12.86 -10.31
C GLU A 4 -8.35 -12.78 -9.29
N SER A 5 -7.39 -11.88 -9.53
CA SER A 5 -6.26 -11.72 -8.62
C SER A 5 -6.81 -11.37 -7.22
N ASN A 6 -6.51 -12.19 -6.22
CA ASN A 6 -7.00 -12.01 -4.84
C ASN A 6 -6.29 -10.85 -4.10
N LYS A 7 -5.86 -9.83 -4.85
CA LYS A 7 -4.99 -8.75 -4.39
C LYS A 7 -5.49 -7.42 -4.91
N VAL A 8 -5.42 -6.40 -4.06
CA VAL A 8 -5.69 -5.01 -4.41
C VAL A 8 -4.44 -4.19 -4.11
N TYR A 9 -4.02 -3.36 -5.07
CA TYR A 9 -2.90 -2.45 -4.91
C TYR A 9 -3.41 -1.02 -4.83
N VAL A 10 -3.12 -0.33 -3.73
CA VAL A 10 -3.39 1.09 -3.54
C VAL A 10 -2.06 1.81 -3.55
N ILE A 11 -1.80 2.57 -4.61
CA ILE A 11 -0.52 3.25 -4.84
C ILE A 11 -0.70 4.75 -4.67
N GLU A 12 0.15 5.37 -3.87
CA GLU A 12 0.32 6.83 -3.83
C GLU A 12 1.74 7.17 -4.25
N PHE A 13 1.84 8.07 -5.23
CA PHE A 13 3.09 8.53 -5.78
C PHE A 13 3.30 10.00 -5.44
N LYS A 14 4.48 10.33 -4.92
CA LYS A 14 4.84 11.68 -4.48
C LYS A 14 6.15 12.13 -5.07
N VAL A 15 6.15 13.31 -5.67
CA VAL A 15 7.35 13.99 -6.18
C VAL A 15 7.83 15.00 -5.14
N ASP A 16 9.13 14.97 -4.82
CA ASP A 16 9.82 15.90 -3.91
C ASP A 16 9.15 16.02 -2.52
N GLN A 17 8.48 14.95 -2.10
CA GLN A 17 7.78 14.84 -0.81
C GLN A 17 8.10 13.48 -0.15
N PRO A 18 9.37 13.27 0.28
CA PRO A 18 9.82 11.98 0.79
C PRO A 18 9.07 11.56 2.06
N GLY A 19 8.75 10.28 2.15
CA GLY A 19 8.13 9.67 3.34
C GLY A 19 6.67 10.09 3.61
N LYS A 20 6.05 10.86 2.72
CA LYS A 20 4.65 11.30 2.88
C LYS A 20 3.62 10.38 2.22
N ALA A 21 4.04 9.59 1.23
CA ALA A 21 3.13 8.80 0.39
C ALA A 21 2.32 7.77 1.20
N LEU A 22 2.99 6.86 1.92
CA LEU A 22 2.30 5.82 2.70
C LEU A 22 1.42 6.40 3.82
N LYS A 23 1.92 7.44 4.51
CA LYS A 23 1.14 8.17 5.53
C LYS A 23 -0.14 8.76 4.94
N GLN A 24 -0.08 9.32 3.73
CA GLN A 24 -1.24 9.89 3.06
C GLN A 24 -2.27 8.81 2.66
N ILE A 25 -1.83 7.65 2.14
CA ILE A 25 -2.73 6.52 1.82
C ILE A 25 -3.55 6.13 3.06
N LYS A 26 -2.89 6.04 4.21
CA LYS A 26 -3.51 5.66 5.48
C LYS A 26 -4.48 6.75 5.97
N ALA A 27 -4.07 8.01 5.92
CA ALA A 27 -4.88 9.14 6.37
C ALA A 27 -6.15 9.34 5.53
N LYS A 28 -6.07 9.19 4.20
CA LYS A 28 -7.23 9.34 3.31
C LYS A 28 -8.18 8.14 3.34
N GLY A 29 -7.73 6.98 3.81
CA GLY A 29 -8.55 5.78 3.91
C GLY A 29 -8.98 5.18 2.57
N CYS A 30 -8.27 5.46 1.46
CA CYS A 30 -8.61 4.99 0.11
C CYS A 30 -8.71 3.45 0.02
N HIS A 31 -8.02 2.73 0.91
CA HIS A 31 -8.01 1.28 1.00
C HIS A 31 -9.24 0.69 1.69
N LYS A 32 -10.01 1.47 2.45
CA LYS A 32 -11.11 0.97 3.30
C LYS A 32 -12.19 0.24 2.50
N LYS A 33 -12.50 0.68 1.28
CA LYS A 33 -13.50 0.05 0.41
C LYS A 33 -13.12 -1.37 -0.07
N HIS A 34 -11.87 -1.76 0.15
CA HIS A 34 -11.35 -3.08 -0.23
C HIS A 34 -11.18 -4.00 0.98
N LEU A 35 -11.42 -3.49 2.19
CA LEU A 35 -11.52 -4.32 3.38
C LEU A 35 -12.83 -5.13 3.29
N GLY A 36 -12.80 -6.36 3.77
CA GLY A 36 -13.97 -7.24 3.87
C GLY A 36 -14.27 -8.03 2.61
N THR A 37 -13.52 -7.79 1.52
CA THR A 37 -13.74 -8.46 0.24
C THR A 37 -12.97 -9.80 0.12
N GLY A 38 -12.34 -10.27 1.20
CA GLY A 38 -11.47 -11.46 1.19
C GLY A 38 -10.17 -11.30 0.38
N ARG A 39 -9.85 -10.07 -0.03
CA ARG A 39 -8.68 -9.73 -0.84
C ARG A 39 -7.59 -9.12 0.03
N ASP A 40 -6.35 -9.50 -0.25
CA ASP A 40 -5.17 -8.87 0.34
C ASP A 40 -5.00 -7.45 -0.23
N VAL A 41 -4.81 -6.46 0.64
CA VAL A 41 -4.63 -5.07 0.21
C VAL A 41 -3.21 -4.60 0.47
N TYR A 42 -2.48 -4.29 -0.60
CA TYR A 42 -1.14 -3.70 -0.56
C TYR A 42 -1.26 -2.18 -0.62
N LEU A 43 -0.77 -1.49 0.40
CA LEU A 43 -0.57 -0.04 0.37
C LEU A 43 0.86 0.23 -0.06
N VAL A 44 1.07 0.95 -1.15
CA VAL A 44 2.40 1.22 -1.70
C VAL A 44 2.60 2.73 -1.82
N GLY A 45 3.50 3.28 -1.01
CA GLY A 45 3.92 4.67 -1.07
C GLY A 45 5.25 4.82 -1.81
N ILE A 46 5.27 5.62 -2.88
CA ILE A 46 6.47 5.89 -3.68
C ILE A 46 6.87 7.36 -3.53
N SER A 47 8.14 7.61 -3.22
CA SER A 47 8.75 8.94 -3.19
C SER A 47 9.76 9.06 -4.34
N PHE A 48 9.58 10.07 -5.18
CA PHE A 48 10.42 10.34 -6.36
C PHE A 48 11.09 11.71 -6.25
N SER A 49 12.37 11.76 -6.60
CA SER A 49 13.14 13.01 -6.71
C SER A 49 13.08 13.53 -8.13
N SER A 50 12.52 14.72 -8.34
CA SER A 50 12.62 15.38 -9.65
C SER A 50 14.05 15.81 -9.95
N LYS A 51 14.78 16.26 -8.91
CA LYS A 51 16.19 16.67 -9.00
C LYS A 51 17.09 15.55 -9.47
N ASN A 52 17.00 14.38 -8.82
CA ASN A 52 17.86 13.24 -9.09
C ASN A 52 17.27 12.28 -10.14
N ARG A 53 16.03 12.54 -10.59
CA ARG A 53 15.25 11.73 -11.54
C ARG A 53 15.21 10.24 -11.17
N LYS A 54 15.03 9.95 -9.87
CA LYS A 54 15.02 8.59 -9.34
C LYS A 54 14.00 8.42 -8.23
N ILE A 55 13.57 7.18 -8.02
CA ILE A 55 12.82 6.78 -6.84
C ILE A 55 13.77 6.86 -5.64
N GLU A 56 13.42 7.66 -4.64
CA GLU A 56 14.20 7.79 -3.40
C GLU A 56 13.77 6.78 -2.35
N LYS A 57 12.47 6.45 -2.31
CA LYS A 57 11.93 5.54 -1.31
C LYS A 57 10.69 4.82 -1.84
N VAL A 58 10.61 3.52 -1.57
CA VAL A 58 9.39 2.73 -1.71
C VAL A 58 9.06 2.17 -0.35
N GLU A 59 7.83 2.40 0.08
CA GLU A 59 7.30 1.96 1.36
C GLU A 59 6.04 1.16 1.12
N TRP A 60 5.83 0.10 1.88
CA TRP A 60 4.61 -0.66 1.72
C TRP A 60 4.17 -1.38 2.99
N GLU A 61 2.87 -1.54 3.10
CA GLU A 61 2.21 -2.32 4.15
C GLU A 61 1.22 -3.27 3.49
N LEU A 62 1.13 -4.49 4.01
CA LEU A 62 0.11 -5.46 3.63
C LEU A 62 -1.00 -5.46 4.68
N ILE A 63 -2.24 -5.32 4.23
CA ILE A 63 -3.44 -5.57 5.01
C ILE A 63 -3.98 -6.92 4.57
N GLN A 64 -3.74 -7.94 5.39
CA GLN A 64 -4.20 -9.30 5.13
C GLN A 64 -5.57 -9.53 5.73
N SER A 65 -6.51 -10.09 4.95
CA SER A 65 -7.78 -10.55 5.48
C SER A 65 -7.60 -11.90 6.16
N ASN A 66 -7.99 -11.99 7.43
CA ASN A 66 -8.06 -13.28 8.12
C ASN A 66 -9.44 -13.91 7.91
N GLU A 67 -9.52 -15.23 8.14
CA GLU A 67 -10.75 -16.04 8.05
C GLU A 67 -11.91 -15.48 8.90
N ASN A 68 -11.59 -14.70 9.92
CA ASN A 68 -12.52 -14.14 10.90
C ASN A 68 -12.98 -12.70 10.56
N GLY A 69 -12.63 -12.19 9.37
CA GLY A 69 -12.96 -10.82 8.95
C GLY A 69 -12.14 -9.71 9.62
N THR A 70 -11.11 -10.07 10.39
CA THR A 70 -10.13 -9.14 11.00
C THR A 70 -8.95 -8.90 10.06
N TYR A 71 -8.19 -7.83 10.32
CA TYR A 71 -7.02 -7.47 9.50
C TYR A 71 -5.76 -7.36 10.34
N THR A 72 -4.63 -7.78 9.76
CA THR A 72 -3.30 -7.49 10.30
C THR A 72 -2.56 -6.57 9.36
N PHE A 73 -1.85 -5.59 9.93
CA PHE A 73 -0.90 -4.75 9.21
C PHE A 73 0.46 -5.43 9.32
N ARG A 74 0.96 -5.98 8.20
CA ARG A 74 2.33 -6.47 8.13
C ARG A 74 3.19 -5.44 7.43
N ASN A 75 4.12 -4.87 8.18
CA ASN A 75 5.24 -4.14 7.60
C ASN A 75 6.29 -5.16 7.16
N LEU A 76 6.64 -5.16 5.88
CA LEU A 76 7.55 -6.14 5.29
C LEU A 76 8.93 -5.53 4.96
N TYR A 77 9.31 -4.44 5.62
CA TYR A 77 10.73 -4.13 5.75
C TYR A 77 11.42 -5.28 6.48
N GLY A 78 12.30 -6.00 5.78
CA GLY A 78 13.17 -7.00 6.37
C GLY A 78 14.38 -6.36 7.05
N THR A 79 14.65 -6.86 8.26
CA THR A 79 15.87 -6.78 9.11
C THR A 79 16.49 -5.42 9.38
#